data_AF-A0A1Q6SQW2-F1
#
_entry.id   AF-A0A1Q6SQW2-F1
#
_cell.length_a   1.000
_cell.length_b   1.000
_cell.length_c   1.000
_cell.angle_alpha   90.00
_cell.angle_beta   90.00
_cell.angle_gamma   90.00
#
_symmetry.space_group_name_H-M   'P 1'
#
loop_
_entity.id
_entity.type
_entity.pdbx_description
1 polymer ?
#
loop_
_entity_poly.entity_id
_entity_poly.type
_entity_poly.pdbx_seq_one_letter_code
_entity_poly.pdbx_strand_id
1 'polypeptide(L)'
;MNIQEYEKVKDMDYLEYCDYLQSKYGISTTSYFTKNWSKCSKVTRTAEGLIVHHKFEDHAIKLGDVKYARNNPYEWQLPENLVYCDYLEHLLLHIMICETPAAGKNKNENVGIGGVINHLVPELNDLFSGWEPSQPWRKNCKDRIINDKDVYFVLLNRFRMSYEGIEYCKGMPLYEFPDTLLKSASSNYDTWSIQNNITLYDEICNYLESQKANDPPSLAEDNNNRFWS
;
A
#
# COMPACT_ATOMS: atom_id res chain seq x y z
N MET A 1 -1.17 9.32 -8.35
CA MET A 1 -0.80 10.51 -7.55
C MET A 1 0.58 10.94 -8.00
N ASN A 2 0.73 12.22 -8.33
CA ASN A 2 2.04 12.82 -8.61
C ASN A 2 2.57 13.58 -7.38
N ILE A 3 3.77 14.14 -7.46
CA ILE A 3 4.41 14.79 -6.30
C ILE A 3 3.63 16.02 -5.82
N GLN A 4 3.01 16.79 -6.71
CA GLN A 4 2.22 17.97 -6.32
C GLN A 4 0.96 17.56 -5.55
N GLU A 5 0.34 16.44 -5.95
CA GLU A 5 -0.78 15.87 -5.23
C GLU A 5 -0.35 15.32 -3.87
N TYR A 6 0.78 14.61 -3.80
CA TYR A 6 1.33 14.13 -2.53
C TYR A 6 1.55 15.29 -1.54
N GLU A 7 2.19 16.38 -1.97
CA GLU A 7 2.43 17.55 -1.12
C GLU A 7 1.14 18.18 -0.58
N LYS A 8 0.02 18.07 -1.30
CA LYS A 8 -1.28 18.55 -0.86
C LYS A 8 -1.92 17.66 0.20
N VAL A 9 -1.67 16.35 0.16
CA VAL A 9 -2.39 15.37 1.00
C VAL A 9 -1.53 14.74 2.09
N LYS A 10 -0.21 14.96 2.09
CA LYS A 10 0.73 14.29 3.01
C LYS A 10 0.41 14.49 4.49
N ASP A 11 -0.21 15.61 4.84
CA ASP A 11 -0.56 15.98 6.22
C ASP A 11 -2.01 15.61 6.60
N MET A 12 -2.78 14.99 5.69
CA MET A 12 -4.13 14.49 6.00
C MET A 12 -4.06 13.24 6.86
N ASP A 13 -5.07 13.04 7.70
CA ASP A 13 -5.31 11.72 8.29
C ASP A 13 -5.92 10.73 7.28
N TYR A 14 -5.99 9.46 7.68
CA TYR A 14 -6.49 8.38 6.83
C TYR A 14 -7.93 8.61 6.32
N LEU A 15 -8.82 9.10 7.18
CA LEU A 15 -10.22 9.32 6.82
C LEU A 15 -10.38 10.58 5.96
N GLU A 16 -9.66 11.65 6.27
CA GLU A 16 -9.57 12.85 5.44
C GLU A 16 -9.08 12.50 4.02
N TYR A 17 -8.08 11.63 3.92
CA TYR A 17 -7.56 11.19 2.62
C TYR A 17 -8.56 10.29 1.87
N CYS A 18 -9.31 9.43 2.59
CA CYS A 18 -10.40 8.68 1.99
C CYS A 18 -11.48 9.62 1.41
N ASP A 19 -11.86 10.66 2.15
CA ASP A 19 -12.88 11.63 1.73
C ASP A 19 -12.39 12.50 0.56
N TYR A 20 -11.09 12.83 0.54
CA TYR A 20 -10.43 13.46 -0.59
C TYR A 20 -10.54 12.60 -1.86
N LEU A 21 -10.23 11.31 -1.78
CA LEU A 21 -10.29 10.40 -2.93
C LEU A 21 -11.74 10.15 -3.40
N GLN A 22 -12.70 10.08 -2.47
CA GLN A 22 -14.13 10.04 -2.83
C GLN A 22 -14.59 11.33 -3.53
N SER A 23 -14.07 12.49 -3.13
CA SER A 23 -14.33 13.75 -3.82
C SER A 23 -13.68 13.79 -5.21
N LYS A 24 -12.47 13.23 -5.35
CA LYS A 24 -11.70 13.19 -6.59
C LYS A 24 -12.30 12.27 -7.65
N TYR A 25 -12.66 11.05 -7.25
CA TYR A 25 -13.09 10.00 -8.19
C TYR A 25 -14.57 9.67 -8.13
N GLY A 26 -15.29 10.17 -7.11
CA GLY A 26 -16.68 9.82 -6.83
C GLY A 26 -16.80 8.59 -5.93
N ILE A 27 -17.95 8.51 -5.27
CA ILE A 27 -18.34 7.37 -4.43
C ILE A 27 -18.79 6.20 -5.32
N SER A 28 -18.58 4.97 -4.86
CA SER A 28 -19.11 3.79 -5.56
C SER A 28 -20.64 3.87 -5.69
N THR A 29 -21.19 3.32 -6.78
CA THR A 29 -22.64 3.23 -6.98
C THR A 29 -23.24 1.93 -6.42
N THR A 30 -22.39 1.02 -5.94
CA THR A 30 -22.77 -0.30 -5.45
C THR A 30 -21.87 -0.73 -4.28
N SER A 31 -22.38 -1.61 -3.43
CA SER A 31 -21.55 -2.33 -2.47
C SER A 31 -20.51 -3.20 -3.18
N TYR A 32 -19.37 -3.47 -2.53
CA TYR A 32 -18.31 -4.33 -3.09
C TYR A 32 -18.77 -5.78 -3.21
N PHE A 33 -19.37 -6.31 -2.14
CA PHE A 33 -20.12 -7.56 -2.17
C PHE A 33 -21.63 -7.30 -2.12
N THR A 34 -22.40 -8.10 -2.87
CA THR A 34 -23.86 -8.21 -2.69
C THR A 34 -24.18 -8.77 -1.30
N LYS A 35 -25.44 -8.66 -0.84
CA LYS A 35 -25.89 -9.28 0.42
C LYS A 35 -25.68 -10.80 0.48
N ASN A 36 -25.57 -11.45 -0.67
CA ASN A 36 -25.25 -12.88 -0.79
C ASN A 36 -23.73 -13.14 -0.91
N TRP A 37 -22.89 -12.13 -0.64
CA TRP A 37 -21.44 -12.22 -0.65
C TRP A 37 -20.82 -12.59 -2.01
N SER A 38 -21.50 -12.22 -3.10
CA SER A 38 -20.93 -12.27 -4.46
C SER A 38 -20.38 -10.91 -4.87
N LYS A 39 -19.18 -10.86 -5.46
CA LYS A 39 -18.53 -9.59 -5.87
C LYS A 39 -19.37 -8.88 -6.93
N CYS A 40 -19.64 -7.60 -6.71
CA CYS A 40 -20.34 -6.75 -7.68
C CYS A 40 -19.38 -6.34 -8.80
N SER A 41 -19.58 -6.82 -10.03
CA SER A 41 -18.71 -6.46 -11.16
C SER A 41 -18.66 -4.94 -11.42
N LYS A 42 -19.79 -4.25 -11.21
CA LYS A 42 -19.93 -2.79 -11.37
C LYS A 42 -19.08 -1.96 -10.41
N VAL A 43 -18.55 -2.55 -9.34
CA VAL A 43 -17.65 -1.84 -8.42
C VAL A 43 -16.29 -1.57 -9.06
N THR A 44 -15.92 -2.30 -10.13
CA THR A 44 -14.57 -2.26 -10.70
C THR A 44 -14.42 -1.08 -11.67
N ARG A 45 -13.33 -0.31 -11.52
CA ARG A 45 -12.97 0.82 -12.40
C ARG A 45 -11.56 0.71 -12.99
N THR A 46 -11.08 -0.51 -13.17
CA THR A 46 -9.74 -0.77 -13.72
C THR A 46 -9.60 -0.38 -15.20
N ALA A 47 -10.71 -0.16 -15.92
CA ALA A 47 -10.68 0.46 -17.24
C ALA A 47 -10.11 1.89 -17.20
N GLU A 48 -10.27 2.58 -16.06
CA GLU A 48 -9.73 3.91 -15.81
C GLU A 48 -8.37 3.86 -15.10
N GLY A 49 -7.82 2.66 -14.88
CA GLY A 49 -6.61 2.44 -14.09
C GLY A 49 -6.80 2.63 -12.58
N LEU A 50 -8.04 2.51 -12.09
CA LEU A 50 -8.39 2.65 -10.68
C LEU A 50 -8.74 1.30 -10.05
N ILE A 51 -8.36 1.13 -8.80
CA ILE A 51 -8.69 -0.01 -7.93
C ILE A 51 -9.56 0.46 -6.77
N VAL A 52 -10.21 -0.50 -6.10
CA VAL A 52 -11.08 -0.23 -4.95
C VAL A 52 -10.31 -0.51 -3.67
N HIS A 53 -10.33 0.46 -2.76
CA HIS A 53 -9.90 0.33 -1.38
C HIS A 53 -11.12 0.36 -0.44
N HIS A 54 -11.07 -0.40 0.66
CA HIS A 54 -12.12 -0.36 1.68
C HIS A 54 -11.71 0.55 2.82
N LYS A 55 -12.54 1.54 3.18
CA LYS A 55 -12.25 2.47 4.30
C LYS A 55 -11.98 1.72 5.61
N PHE A 56 -12.64 0.58 5.83
CA PHE A 56 -12.48 -0.22 7.05
C PHE A 56 -11.29 -1.19 7.06
N GLU A 57 -10.36 -1.11 6.10
CA GLU A 57 -9.11 -1.89 6.17
C GLU A 57 -8.14 -1.42 7.27
N ASP A 58 -8.43 -0.30 7.94
CA ASP A 58 -7.85 0.11 9.22
C ASP A 58 -8.42 -0.67 10.43
N HIS A 59 -9.55 -1.36 10.26
CA HIS A 59 -10.18 -2.20 11.28
C HIS A 59 -9.93 -3.70 11.05
N ALA A 60 -9.89 -4.15 9.79
CA ALA A 60 -9.71 -5.57 9.47
C ALA A 60 -8.95 -5.81 8.16
N ILE A 61 -8.25 -6.95 8.07
CA ILE A 61 -7.47 -7.29 6.86
C ILE A 61 -8.33 -7.89 5.74
N LYS A 62 -7.91 -7.66 4.49
CA LYS A 62 -8.39 -8.37 3.29
C LYS A 62 -9.90 -8.28 3.07
N LEU A 63 -10.49 -7.10 3.22
CA LEU A 63 -11.93 -6.89 3.03
C LEU A 63 -12.37 -7.11 1.57
N GLY A 64 -11.43 -7.14 0.63
CA GLY A 64 -11.66 -7.57 -0.76
C GLY A 64 -11.78 -9.09 -0.98
N ASP A 65 -11.46 -9.92 0.03
CA ASP A 65 -11.60 -11.39 0.00
C ASP A 65 -12.83 -11.82 0.82
N VAL A 66 -13.77 -12.51 0.16
CA VAL A 66 -15.03 -12.96 0.75
C VAL A 66 -14.86 -13.78 2.03
N LYS A 67 -13.76 -14.52 2.17
CA LYS A 67 -13.50 -15.36 3.35
C LYS A 67 -13.24 -14.52 4.60
N TYR A 68 -12.63 -13.36 4.44
CA TYR A 68 -12.33 -12.42 5.53
C TYR A 68 -13.48 -11.43 5.72
N ALA A 69 -14.02 -10.90 4.62
CA ALA A 69 -15.11 -9.93 4.65
C ALA A 69 -16.35 -10.43 5.40
N ARG A 70 -16.68 -11.72 5.30
CA ARG A 70 -17.84 -12.34 5.99
C ARG A 70 -17.74 -12.34 7.51
N ASN A 71 -16.55 -12.19 8.07
CA ASN A 71 -16.33 -12.15 9.52
C ASN A 71 -16.48 -10.73 10.08
N ASN A 72 -16.79 -9.75 9.23
CA ASN A 72 -16.88 -8.34 9.57
C ASN A 72 -18.28 -7.79 9.19
N PRO A 73 -18.69 -6.63 9.73
CA PRO A 73 -19.96 -6.00 9.39
C PRO A 73 -20.16 -5.82 7.89
N TYR A 74 -21.35 -6.15 7.39
CA TYR A 74 -21.67 -5.99 5.97
C TYR A 74 -21.65 -4.51 5.56
N GLU A 75 -21.94 -3.61 6.50
CA GLU A 75 -21.93 -2.16 6.34
C GLU A 75 -20.58 -1.66 5.80
N TRP A 76 -19.48 -2.35 6.11
CA TRP A 76 -18.14 -2.00 5.63
C TRP A 76 -17.96 -2.23 4.12
N GLN A 77 -18.88 -2.95 3.50
CA GLN A 77 -18.91 -3.22 2.06
C GLN A 77 -19.79 -2.22 1.30
N LEU A 78 -20.51 -1.32 1.99
CA LEU A 78 -21.41 -0.36 1.39
C LEU A 78 -20.66 0.70 0.57
N PRO A 79 -21.28 1.27 -0.49
CA PRO A 79 -20.59 2.15 -1.43
C PRO A 79 -19.88 3.35 -0.80
N GLU A 80 -20.46 3.96 0.23
CA GLU A 80 -19.89 5.07 1.01
C GLU A 80 -18.61 4.70 1.78
N ASN A 81 -18.34 3.40 1.94
CA ASN A 81 -17.17 2.86 2.61
C ASN A 81 -16.12 2.32 1.63
N LEU A 82 -16.28 2.63 0.35
CA LEU A 82 -15.35 2.30 -0.71
C LEU A 82 -14.72 3.56 -1.28
N VAL A 83 -13.44 3.44 -1.64
CA VAL A 83 -12.64 4.50 -2.23
C VAL A 83 -12.04 3.98 -3.52
N TYR A 84 -11.99 4.82 -4.55
CA TYR A 84 -11.21 4.54 -5.75
C TYR A 84 -9.84 5.21 -5.66
N CYS A 85 -8.81 4.49 -6.09
CA CYS A 85 -7.43 4.97 -6.05
C CYS A 85 -6.61 4.35 -7.18
N ASP A 86 -5.53 5.01 -7.58
CA ASP A 86 -4.43 4.36 -8.32
C ASP A 86 -3.48 3.63 -7.35
N TYR A 87 -2.43 2.97 -7.89
CA TYR A 87 -1.53 2.17 -7.06
C TYR A 87 -0.74 2.99 -6.02
N LEU A 88 -0.33 4.22 -6.32
CA LEU A 88 0.44 5.04 -5.38
C LEU A 88 -0.47 5.62 -4.29
N GLU A 89 -1.69 5.99 -4.67
CA GLU A 89 -2.73 6.39 -3.71
C GLU A 89 -3.09 5.22 -2.77
N HIS A 90 -3.20 4.00 -3.31
CA HIS A 90 -3.46 2.79 -2.53
C HIS A 90 -2.32 2.46 -1.57
N LEU A 91 -1.07 2.63 -2.02
CA LEU A 91 0.11 2.47 -1.16
C LEU A 91 0.06 3.47 0.00
N LEU A 92 -0.25 4.74 -0.26
CA LEU A 92 -0.39 5.76 0.79
C LEU A 92 -1.50 5.40 1.79
N LEU A 93 -2.66 4.91 1.34
CA LEU A 93 -3.74 4.45 2.23
C LEU A 93 -3.24 3.36 3.19
N HIS A 94 -2.52 2.35 2.70
CA HIS A 94 -1.98 1.30 3.56
C HIS A 94 -0.88 1.78 4.50
N ILE A 95 -0.06 2.76 4.09
CA ILE A 95 0.94 3.39 4.96
C ILE A 95 0.25 4.14 6.11
N MET A 96 -0.77 4.94 5.81
CA MET A 96 -1.56 5.66 6.81
C MET A 96 -2.25 4.71 7.79
N ILE A 97 -2.72 3.55 7.33
CA ILE A 97 -3.26 2.51 8.21
C ILE A 97 -2.19 1.96 9.16
N CYS A 98 -0.95 1.77 8.69
CA CYS A 98 0.16 1.34 9.55
C CYS A 98 0.49 2.41 10.61
N GLU A 99 0.47 3.68 10.22
CA GLU A 99 0.75 4.84 11.08
C GLU A 99 -0.29 5.01 12.18
N THR A 100 -1.57 4.83 11.87
CA THR A 100 -2.67 5.09 12.80
C THR A 100 -3.80 4.09 12.56
N PRO A 101 -3.63 2.82 12.99
CA PRO A 101 -4.68 1.83 12.85
C PRO A 101 -5.86 2.16 13.77
N ALA A 102 -7.06 1.69 13.42
CA ALA A 102 -8.25 1.96 14.22
C ALA A 102 -8.12 1.39 15.64
N ALA A 103 -8.56 2.15 16.65
CA ALA A 103 -8.59 1.71 18.03
C ALA A 103 -9.42 0.41 18.22
N GLY A 104 -10.45 0.23 17.40
CA GLY A 104 -11.34 -0.93 17.39
C GLY A 104 -10.94 -2.05 16.43
N LYS A 105 -9.70 -2.08 15.92
CA LYS A 105 -9.26 -3.11 14.96
C LYS A 105 -9.39 -4.53 15.52
N ASN A 106 -9.58 -5.49 14.62
CA ASN A 106 -9.66 -6.90 14.95
C ASN A 106 -8.42 -7.38 15.71
N LYS A 107 -8.64 -8.17 16.76
CA LYS A 107 -7.56 -8.73 17.58
C LYS A 107 -6.68 -9.65 16.73
N ASN A 108 -5.37 -9.55 16.91
CA ASN A 108 -4.35 -10.33 16.19
C ASN A 108 -4.27 -10.05 14.67
N GLU A 109 -4.88 -8.96 14.20
CA GLU A 109 -4.73 -8.50 12.81
C GLU A 109 -3.78 -7.30 12.75
N ASN A 110 -2.73 -7.44 11.92
CA ASN A 110 -1.84 -6.36 11.57
C ASN A 110 -2.34 -5.74 10.27
N VAL A 111 -3.19 -4.72 10.42
CA VAL A 111 -3.78 -3.95 9.33
C VAL A 111 -2.72 -3.13 8.60
N GLY A 112 -2.98 -2.77 7.33
CA GLY A 112 -2.07 -1.97 6.50
C GLY A 112 -0.86 -2.76 5.97
N ILE A 113 -0.03 -3.31 6.85
CA ILE A 113 1.31 -3.82 6.52
C ILE A 113 1.30 -4.92 5.46
N GLY A 114 0.32 -5.84 5.53
CA GLY A 114 0.19 -6.90 4.54
C GLY A 114 -0.07 -6.37 3.12
N GLY A 115 -0.82 -5.27 2.99
CA GLY A 115 -1.04 -4.57 1.73
C GLY A 115 0.25 -3.97 1.17
N VAL A 116 1.07 -3.37 2.05
CA VAL A 116 2.37 -2.80 1.67
C VAL A 116 3.35 -3.89 1.21
N ILE A 117 3.74 -4.81 2.10
CA ILE A 117 4.94 -5.65 1.89
C ILE A 117 4.69 -6.94 1.10
N ASN A 118 3.43 -7.40 1.01
CA ASN A 118 3.11 -8.65 0.30
C ASN A 118 2.41 -8.41 -1.04
N HIS A 119 1.91 -7.19 -1.31
CA HIS A 119 1.09 -6.91 -2.48
C HIS A 119 1.61 -5.70 -3.26
N LEU A 120 1.55 -4.50 -2.67
CA LEU A 120 1.79 -3.26 -3.42
C LEU A 120 3.25 -3.01 -3.74
N VAL A 121 4.13 -3.03 -2.73
CA VAL A 121 5.58 -2.80 -2.96
C VAL A 121 6.17 -3.84 -3.92
N PRO A 122 5.92 -5.15 -3.77
CA PRO A 122 6.44 -6.13 -4.72
C PRO A 122 5.96 -5.92 -6.16
N GLU A 123 4.69 -5.54 -6.35
CA GLU A 123 4.14 -5.28 -7.69
C GLU A 123 4.68 -3.96 -8.27
N LEU A 124 4.74 -2.89 -7.48
CA LEU A 124 5.31 -1.61 -7.88
C LEU A 124 6.80 -1.73 -8.25
N ASN A 125 7.56 -2.54 -7.51
CA ASN A 125 8.95 -2.83 -7.85
C ASN A 125 9.08 -3.44 -9.24
N ASP A 126 8.27 -4.44 -9.56
CA ASP A 126 8.28 -5.06 -10.89
C ASP A 126 7.89 -4.02 -11.96
N LEU A 127 6.83 -3.24 -11.74
CA LEU A 127 6.34 -2.24 -12.69
C LEU A 127 7.37 -1.14 -12.97
N PHE A 128 7.98 -0.56 -11.93
CA PHE A 128 9.02 0.47 -12.08
C PHE A 128 10.36 -0.08 -12.59
N SER A 129 10.57 -1.40 -12.51
CA SER A 129 11.70 -2.10 -13.13
C SER A 129 11.42 -2.49 -14.60
N GLY A 130 10.25 -2.14 -15.14
CA GLY A 130 9.90 -2.34 -16.54
C GLY A 130 9.11 -3.62 -16.83
N TRP A 131 8.57 -4.30 -15.81
CA TRP A 131 7.67 -5.42 -16.05
C TRP A 131 6.41 -4.96 -16.78
N GLU A 132 6.01 -5.72 -17.80
CA GLU A 132 4.82 -5.45 -18.60
C GLU A 132 3.70 -6.44 -18.28
N PRO A 133 2.60 -5.99 -17.64
CA PRO A 133 1.44 -6.83 -17.39
C PRO A 133 0.80 -7.35 -18.69
N SER A 134 0.47 -8.64 -18.73
CA SER A 134 -0.33 -9.19 -19.84
C SER A 134 -1.83 -8.89 -19.69
N GLN A 135 -2.30 -8.61 -18.48
CA GLN A 135 -3.71 -8.30 -18.23
C GLN A 135 -4.01 -6.82 -18.53
N PRO A 136 -5.01 -6.51 -19.38
CA PRO A 136 -5.32 -5.13 -19.76
C PRO A 136 -5.63 -4.21 -18.57
N TRP A 137 -6.37 -4.73 -17.59
CA TRP A 137 -6.75 -3.97 -16.40
C TRP A 137 -5.53 -3.52 -15.58
N ARG A 138 -4.49 -4.36 -15.52
CA ARG A 138 -3.27 -4.09 -14.76
C ARG A 138 -2.36 -3.12 -15.51
N LYS A 139 -2.33 -3.23 -16.84
CA LYS A 139 -1.68 -2.25 -17.72
C LYS A 139 -2.28 -0.86 -17.54
N ASN A 140 -3.61 -0.72 -17.53
CA ASN A 140 -4.26 0.57 -17.27
C ASN A 140 -3.86 1.17 -15.91
N CYS A 141 -3.77 0.34 -14.86
CA CYS A 141 -3.33 0.81 -13.54
C CYS A 141 -1.86 1.24 -13.53
N LYS A 142 -0.97 0.50 -14.21
CA LYS A 142 0.45 0.88 -14.41
C LYS A 142 0.58 2.21 -15.13
N ASP A 143 -0.16 2.38 -16.23
CA ASP A 143 -0.05 3.57 -17.09
C ASP A 143 -0.41 4.87 -16.35
N ARG A 144 -1.15 4.78 -15.22
CA ARG A 144 -1.44 5.94 -14.36
C ARG A 144 -0.27 6.41 -13.50
N ILE A 145 0.68 5.54 -13.19
CA ILE A 145 1.69 5.76 -12.14
C ILE A 145 3.13 5.68 -12.64
N ILE A 146 3.36 5.19 -13.87
CA ILE A 146 4.71 4.86 -14.35
C ILE A 146 5.65 6.07 -14.43
N ASN A 147 5.10 7.28 -14.54
CA ASN A 147 5.88 8.52 -14.60
C ASN A 147 6.12 9.15 -13.22
N ASP A 148 5.59 8.57 -12.14
CA ASP A 148 5.59 9.14 -10.78
C ASP A 148 6.47 8.30 -9.81
N LYS A 149 7.62 7.81 -10.31
CA LYS A 149 8.57 7.00 -9.52
C LYS A 149 9.14 7.74 -8.31
N ASP A 150 9.29 9.06 -8.41
CA ASP A 150 9.71 9.92 -7.31
C ASP A 150 8.73 9.85 -6.12
N VAL A 151 7.41 9.89 -6.39
CA VAL A 151 6.38 9.72 -5.37
C VAL A 151 6.48 8.36 -4.72
N TYR A 152 6.70 7.31 -5.50
CA TYR A 152 6.91 5.96 -4.95
C TYR A 152 8.03 5.96 -3.89
N PHE A 153 9.16 6.62 -4.17
CA PHE A 153 10.29 6.67 -3.24
C PHE A 153 9.95 7.47 -1.98
N VAL A 154 9.23 8.58 -2.11
CA VAL A 154 8.74 9.35 -0.96
C VAL A 154 7.83 8.49 -0.08
N LEU A 155 6.94 7.69 -0.68
CA LEU A 155 6.06 6.77 0.06
C LEU A 155 6.85 5.66 0.77
N LEU A 156 7.88 5.08 0.13
CA LEU A 156 8.75 4.10 0.79
C LEU A 156 9.46 4.71 2.00
N ASN A 157 9.93 5.96 1.90
CA ASN A 157 10.55 6.64 3.04
C ASN A 157 9.54 6.95 4.15
N ARG A 158 8.32 7.40 3.80
CA ARG A 158 7.26 7.58 4.80
C ARG A 158 6.96 6.27 5.54
N PHE A 159 6.82 5.18 4.79
CA PHE A 159 6.64 3.85 5.40
C PHE A 159 7.80 3.47 6.32
N ARG A 160 9.06 3.74 5.91
CA ARG A 160 10.25 3.52 6.75
C ARG A 160 10.19 4.32 8.05
N MET A 161 9.83 5.60 7.99
CA MET A 161 9.76 6.46 9.19
C MET A 161 8.70 5.99 10.17
N SER A 162 7.60 5.44 9.67
CA SER A 162 6.51 4.89 10.47
C SER A 162 6.76 3.45 10.90
N TYR A 163 7.85 2.83 10.43
CA TYR A 163 8.29 1.50 10.81
C TYR A 163 9.12 1.56 12.10
N GLU A 164 8.55 2.14 13.16
CA GLU A 164 9.09 2.06 14.52
C GLU A 164 8.83 0.66 15.10
N GLY A 165 9.52 -0.35 14.57
CA GLY A 165 9.58 -1.67 15.18
C GLY A 165 8.30 -2.49 15.05
N ILE A 166 8.35 -3.48 14.17
CA ILE A 166 7.81 -4.81 14.50
C ILE A 166 8.67 -5.41 15.62
N GLU A 167 8.81 -4.72 16.74
CA GLU A 167 9.16 -5.36 17.99
C GLU A 167 7.83 -5.89 18.56
N TYR A 168 7.76 -7.22 18.65
CA TYR A 168 6.71 -7.99 19.31
C TYR A 168 5.45 -8.38 18.51
N CYS A 169 5.62 -8.95 17.32
CA CYS A 169 4.82 -10.12 16.95
C CYS A 169 5.66 -11.40 17.14
N LYS A 170 5.73 -11.88 18.39
CA LYS A 170 6.30 -13.20 18.77
C LYS A 170 7.84 -13.39 18.63
N GLY A 171 8.64 -12.35 18.86
CA GLY A 171 10.09 -12.52 19.05
C GLY A 171 10.86 -13.02 17.83
N MET A 172 10.34 -12.78 16.62
CA MET A 172 11.08 -13.01 15.38
C MET A 172 11.14 -11.67 14.60
N PRO A 173 12.33 -11.15 14.27
CA PRO A 173 12.44 -10.00 13.37
C PRO A 173 11.85 -10.43 12.03
N LEU A 174 10.69 -9.87 11.68
CA LEU A 174 9.93 -10.40 10.55
C LEU A 174 10.64 -10.12 9.23
N TYR A 175 11.34 -8.99 9.09
CA TYR A 175 12.29 -8.66 8.01
C TYR A 175 13.12 -7.43 8.44
N GLU A 176 14.42 -7.40 8.14
CA GLU A 176 15.24 -6.18 8.28
C GLU A 176 14.85 -5.15 7.20
N PHE A 177 15.00 -3.87 7.52
CA PHE A 177 14.89 -2.81 6.51
C PHE A 177 16.26 -2.59 5.88
N PRO A 178 16.36 -2.42 4.55
CA PRO A 178 15.28 -2.25 3.58
C PRO A 178 14.76 -3.57 2.96
N ASP A 179 15.30 -4.74 3.33
CA ASP A 179 14.98 -6.05 2.71
C ASP A 179 13.48 -6.36 2.60
N THR A 180 12.67 -5.90 3.57
CA THR A 180 11.21 -6.04 3.50
C THR A 180 10.58 -5.39 2.26
N LEU A 181 11.22 -4.37 1.70
CA LEU A 181 10.82 -3.62 0.51
C LEU A 181 11.43 -4.17 -0.79
N LEU A 182 12.47 -4.99 -0.73
CA LEU A 182 13.22 -5.48 -1.90
C LEU A 182 12.64 -6.80 -2.43
N LYS A 183 11.35 -6.78 -2.75
CA LYS A 183 10.59 -7.98 -3.16
C LYS A 183 10.01 -7.82 -4.56
N SER A 184 9.78 -8.95 -5.23
CA SER A 184 9.11 -9.03 -6.53
C SER A 184 7.80 -9.80 -6.39
N ALA A 185 6.73 -9.32 -7.03
CA ALA A 185 5.46 -10.04 -7.08
C ALA A 185 5.51 -11.19 -8.11
N SER A 186 6.30 -11.01 -9.16
CA SER A 186 6.28 -11.83 -10.36
C SER A 186 7.39 -12.89 -10.42
N SER A 187 8.31 -12.93 -9.45
CA SER A 187 9.43 -13.89 -9.41
C SER A 187 9.02 -15.37 -9.38
N ASN A 188 7.74 -15.67 -9.14
CA ASN A 188 7.18 -17.02 -9.15
C ASN A 188 6.59 -17.44 -10.52
N TYR A 189 6.59 -16.54 -11.50
CA TYR A 189 6.12 -16.79 -12.85
C TYR A 189 7.32 -16.65 -13.78
N ASP A 190 7.72 -17.74 -14.45
CA ASP A 190 8.98 -17.96 -15.19
C ASP A 190 9.45 -16.85 -16.18
N THR A 191 8.68 -15.77 -16.36
CA THR A 191 8.94 -14.63 -17.23
C THR A 191 9.57 -13.40 -16.56
N TRP A 192 9.58 -13.30 -15.23
CA TRP A 192 10.18 -12.17 -14.50
C TRP A 192 10.95 -12.68 -13.28
N SER A 193 12.17 -12.22 -13.08
CA SER A 193 13.02 -12.64 -11.96
C SER A 193 13.27 -11.45 -11.03
N ILE A 194 13.55 -11.74 -9.75
CA ILE A 194 14.01 -10.73 -8.79
C ILE A 194 15.25 -9.98 -9.30
N GLN A 195 16.07 -10.62 -10.13
CA GLN A 195 17.26 -10.04 -10.75
C GLN A 195 16.93 -8.84 -11.65
N ASN A 196 15.72 -8.79 -12.22
CA ASN A 196 15.28 -7.68 -13.07
C ASN A 196 15.10 -6.38 -12.26
N ASN A 197 14.91 -6.48 -10.94
CA ASN A 197 14.63 -5.35 -10.08
C ASN A 197 15.88 -4.78 -9.38
N ILE A 198 17.08 -5.36 -9.57
CA ILE A 198 18.28 -4.95 -8.81
C ILE A 198 18.59 -3.47 -8.96
N THR A 199 18.52 -2.92 -10.17
CA THR A 199 18.78 -1.48 -10.38
C THR A 199 17.81 -0.62 -9.57
N LEU A 200 16.52 -0.98 -9.53
CA LEU A 200 15.54 -0.27 -8.71
C LEU A 200 15.83 -0.45 -7.22
N TYR A 201 16.23 -1.64 -6.78
CA TYR A 201 16.59 -1.89 -5.39
C TYR A 201 17.78 -1.04 -4.94
N ASP A 202 18.81 -0.92 -5.76
CA ASP A 202 19.95 -0.03 -5.49
C ASP A 202 19.49 1.43 -5.39
N GLU A 203 18.60 1.88 -6.28
CA GLU A 203 18.01 3.22 -6.21
C GLU A 203 17.21 3.45 -4.92
N ILE A 204 16.40 2.48 -4.50
CA ILE A 204 15.63 2.53 -3.24
C ILE A 204 16.57 2.63 -2.05
N CYS A 205 17.57 1.75 -1.97
CA CYS A 205 18.55 1.74 -0.87
C CYS A 205 19.28 3.08 -0.77
N ASN A 206 19.82 3.58 -1.89
CA ASN A 206 20.52 4.86 -1.94
C ASN A 206 19.62 6.03 -1.55
N TYR A 207 18.37 6.02 -2.01
CA TYR A 207 17.39 7.05 -1.64
C TYR A 207 17.12 7.02 -0.14
N LEU A 208 16.76 5.87 0.42
CA LEU A 208 16.45 5.75 1.86
C LEU A 208 17.66 6.11 2.73
N GLU A 209 18.87 5.72 2.34
CA GLU A 209 20.11 6.10 3.03
C GLU A 209 20.29 7.62 3.03
N SER A 210 20.05 8.29 1.89
CA SER A 210 20.16 9.74 1.79
C SER A 210 19.17 10.50 2.67
N GLN A 211 18.02 9.89 2.99
CA GLN A 211 17.00 10.51 3.84
C GLN A 211 17.34 10.45 5.33
N LYS A 212 18.22 9.54 5.77
CA LYS A 212 18.58 9.39 7.19
C LYS A 212 19.15 10.65 7.82
N ALA A 213 19.86 11.48 7.04
CA ALA A 213 20.38 12.77 7.52
C ALA A 213 19.27 13.74 7.96
N ASN A 214 18.03 13.51 7.51
CA ASN A 214 16.85 14.30 7.83
C ASN A 214 15.94 13.62 8.86
N ASP A 215 16.35 12.47 9.41
CA ASP A 215 15.55 11.74 10.39
C ASP A 215 15.41 12.57 11.68
N PRO A 216 14.23 12.53 12.33
CA PRO A 216 14.08 13.11 13.66
C PRO A 216 15.05 12.41 14.64
N PRO A 217 15.57 13.12 15.66
CA PRO A 217 16.53 12.57 16.62
C PRO A 217 16.08 11.26 17.29
N SER A 218 14.78 11.06 17.48
CA SER A 218 14.19 9.84 18.04
C SER A 218 14.47 8.59 17.20
N LEU A 219 14.55 8.73 15.86
CA LEU A 219 14.91 7.64 14.94
C LEU A 219 16.42 7.50 14.77
N ALA A 220 17.19 8.58 14.95
CA ALA A 220 18.65 8.56 14.79
C ALA A 220 19.37 7.75 15.88
N GLU A 221 18.86 7.75 17.13
CA GLU A 221 19.41 6.94 18.23
C GLU A 221 19.10 5.44 18.05
N ASP A 222 17.93 5.10 17.53
CA ASP A 222 17.53 3.71 17.22
C ASP A 222 18.28 3.15 15.99
N ASN A 223 18.60 3.99 15.00
CA ASN A 223 19.29 3.58 13.77
C ASN A 223 20.69 2.97 14.00
N ASN A 224 21.39 3.38 15.05
CA ASN A 224 22.72 2.85 15.41
C ASN A 224 22.66 1.46 16.06
N ASN A 225 21.50 1.02 16.56
CA ASN A 225 21.32 -0.26 17.26
C ASN A 225 20.38 -1.26 16.56
N ARG A 226 19.50 -0.81 15.65
CA ARG A 226 18.39 -1.64 15.13
C ARG A 226 18.53 -2.19 13.72
N PHE A 227 19.32 -1.57 12.84
CA PHE A 227 19.19 -1.86 11.40
C PHE A 227 20.39 -2.55 10.76
N TRP A 228 21.55 -2.67 11.43
CA TRP A 228 22.78 -3.17 10.78
C TRP A 228 23.76 -3.89 11.72
N SER A 229 23.31 -4.97 12.37
CA SER A 229 24.22 -5.94 13.05
C SER A 229 24.32 -7.24 12.29
#